data_AF-A0A8S1AN13-F1
#
_entry.id   AF-A0A8S1AN13-F1
#
_cell.length_a   1.000
_cell.length_b   1.000
_cell.length_c   1.000
_cell.angle_alpha   90.00
_cell.angle_beta   90.00
_cell.angle_gamma   90.00
#
_symmetry.space_group_name_H-M   'P 1'
#
loop_
_entity.id
_entity.type
_entity.pdbx_description
1 polymer ?
#
loop_
_entity_poly.entity_id
_entity_poly.type
_entity_poly.pdbx_seq_one_letter_code
_entity_poly.pdbx_strand_id
1 'polypeptide(L)'
;MIKNGEIYRYETMLFNEGTTVKEDYRFGDIKQPGPPTVYKPKKSCMRIRPPPLKDIHALTEWNTRCQYVPFYLYHRPKDIIQTNPRQVQQSFFEPPDEGRDNAIKTRPRLVMTPAVSMDDIEDPKARNLLIEDMYTSDMTRGLKEAIRPYFKVQAPLPGPPANANPIRLPKMSVSYVSPEWRMESVKWDQKQLRSYCDTTKNFWLSRELRPCTFCEQTKKIDEQRKIMCQLKPGKSLQRH
;
A
#
# COMPACT_ATOMS: atom_id res chain seq x y z
N MET A 1 -44.50 -21.66 77.17
CA MET A 1 -45.87 -22.11 76.91
C MET A 1 -46.50 -21.20 75.86
N ILE A 2 -47.05 -21.81 74.82
CA ILE A 2 -47.63 -21.17 73.62
C ILE A 2 -48.90 -20.38 73.97
N LYS A 3 -49.04 -19.15 73.45
CA LYS A 3 -50.24 -18.57 72.79
C LYS A 3 -49.74 -17.41 71.89
N ASN A 4 -49.34 -17.66 70.64
CA ASN A 4 -50.17 -17.66 69.43
C ASN A 4 -51.25 -16.56 69.41
N GLY A 5 -51.05 -15.51 68.60
CA GLY A 5 -52.18 -14.74 68.08
C GLY A 5 -51.93 -13.33 67.56
N GLU A 6 -51.12 -12.50 68.23
CA GLU A 6 -51.30 -11.03 68.07
C GLU A 6 -50.10 -10.24 67.52
N ILE A 7 -48.94 -10.87 67.29
CA ILE A 7 -47.77 -10.16 66.73
C ILE A 7 -47.94 -9.90 65.21
N TYR A 8 -48.75 -10.71 64.51
CA TYR A 8 -48.98 -10.62 63.07
C TYR A 8 -49.74 -9.36 62.60
N ARG A 9 -50.36 -8.59 63.51
CA ARG A 9 -51.16 -7.41 63.14
C ARG A 9 -50.34 -6.13 63.03
N TYR A 10 -49.21 -6.03 63.73
CA TYR A 10 -48.36 -4.84 63.68
C TYR A 10 -47.37 -4.87 62.50
N GLU A 11 -46.86 -6.04 62.15
CA GLU A 11 -45.94 -6.19 61.00
C GLU A 11 -46.63 -5.95 59.65
N THR A 12 -47.94 -6.22 59.54
CA THR A 12 -48.74 -5.91 58.35
C THR A 12 -49.12 -4.43 58.23
N MET A 13 -48.90 -3.60 59.26
CA MET A 13 -49.13 -2.15 59.17
C MET A 13 -47.84 -1.36 58.91
N LEU A 14 -46.66 -1.94 59.17
CA LEU A 14 -45.37 -1.27 58.98
C LEU A 14 -44.80 -1.37 57.56
N PHE A 15 -45.20 -2.38 56.76
CA PHE A 15 -44.58 -2.66 55.46
C PHE A 15 -45.58 -2.85 54.30
N ASN A 16 -46.85 -2.46 54.47
CA ASN A 16 -47.87 -2.55 53.42
C ASN A 16 -48.02 -1.28 52.58
N GLU A 17 -47.29 -0.21 52.89
CA GLU A 17 -47.07 0.86 51.93
C GLU A 17 -46.10 0.33 50.88
N GLY A 18 -46.67 -0.27 49.82
CA GLY A 18 -45.91 -0.69 48.65
C GLY A 18 -45.01 0.47 48.24
N THR A 19 -43.70 0.24 48.22
CA THR A 19 -42.77 1.25 47.75
C THR A 19 -43.22 1.68 46.35
N THR A 20 -43.23 2.99 46.11
CA THR A 20 -43.58 3.64 44.84
C THR A 20 -42.90 2.98 43.63
N VAL A 21 -41.80 2.27 43.85
CA VAL A 21 -41.13 1.36 42.92
C VAL A 21 -42.08 0.38 42.21
N LYS A 22 -43.10 -0.17 42.88
CA LYS A 22 -44.00 -1.19 42.31
C LYS A 22 -45.09 -0.62 41.40
N GLU A 23 -45.59 0.58 41.71
CA GLU A 23 -46.75 1.19 41.02
C GLU A 23 -46.38 2.41 40.17
N ASP A 24 -45.47 3.28 40.63
CA ASP A 24 -45.23 4.60 40.01
C ASP A 24 -44.24 4.56 38.84
N TYR A 25 -43.35 3.57 38.77
CA TYR A 25 -42.35 3.45 37.68
C TYR A 25 -42.81 2.62 36.48
N ARG A 26 -44.13 2.44 36.30
CA ARG A 26 -44.71 1.83 35.07
C ARG A 26 -45.20 2.86 34.05
N PHE A 27 -45.03 4.15 34.33
CA PHE A 27 -45.25 5.21 33.35
C PHE A 27 -44.15 5.16 32.28
N GLY A 28 -44.36 4.32 31.26
CA GLY A 28 -43.40 4.12 30.17
C GLY A 28 -43.22 2.67 29.73
N ASP A 29 -43.91 1.70 30.37
CA ASP A 29 -43.90 0.32 29.90
C ASP A 29 -44.37 0.30 28.44
N ILE A 30 -43.42 0.00 27.54
CA ILE A 30 -43.65 -0.09 26.11
C ILE A 30 -44.59 -1.29 25.91
N LYS A 31 -45.89 -1.03 25.84
CA LYS A 31 -46.85 -1.97 25.26
C LYS A 31 -46.31 -2.29 23.88
N GLN A 32 -45.84 -3.53 23.67
CA GLN A 32 -45.29 -3.96 22.39
C GLN A 32 -46.30 -3.58 21.30
N PRO A 33 -45.97 -2.63 20.40
CA PRO A 33 -46.92 -2.16 19.43
C PRO A 33 -47.01 -3.22 18.32
N GLY A 34 -47.97 -4.13 18.47
CA GLY A 34 -48.31 -5.12 17.45
C GLY A 34 -47.98 -6.57 17.82
N PRO A 35 -48.45 -7.53 17.01
CA PRO A 35 -48.16 -8.94 17.22
C PRO A 35 -46.64 -9.17 17.21
N PRO A 36 -46.10 -10.07 18.05
CA PRO A 36 -44.68 -10.35 18.11
C PRO A 36 -44.19 -10.72 16.72
N THR A 37 -43.12 -10.07 16.26
CA THR A 37 -42.54 -10.34 14.94
C THR A 37 -42.05 -11.79 14.92
N VAL A 38 -42.78 -12.66 14.25
CA VAL A 38 -42.37 -14.05 14.05
C VAL A 38 -41.20 -14.05 13.07
N TYR A 39 -40.05 -14.55 13.53
CA TYR A 39 -38.89 -14.75 12.66
C TYR A 39 -39.29 -15.65 11.48
N LYS A 40 -39.33 -15.07 10.28
CA LYS A 40 -39.49 -15.84 9.04
C LYS A 40 -38.09 -16.20 8.56
N PRO A 41 -37.70 -17.49 8.54
CA PRO A 41 -36.44 -17.89 7.97
C PRO A 41 -36.39 -17.45 6.51
N LYS A 42 -35.19 -17.02 6.06
CA LYS A 42 -34.97 -16.69 4.65
C LYS A 42 -35.29 -17.94 3.83
N LYS A 43 -36.10 -17.79 2.77
CA LYS A 43 -36.40 -18.89 1.83
C LYS A 43 -35.07 -19.53 1.39
N SER A 44 -34.97 -20.85 1.49
CA SER A 44 -33.81 -21.57 0.99
C SER A 44 -33.67 -21.30 -0.51
N CYS A 45 -32.47 -20.91 -0.93
CA CYS A 45 -32.21 -20.75 -2.35
C CYS A 45 -32.03 -22.16 -2.92
N MET A 46 -32.89 -22.58 -3.87
CA MET A 46 -32.71 -23.88 -4.55
C MET A 46 -31.43 -23.94 -5.39
N ARG A 47 -30.86 -22.77 -5.72
CA ARG A 47 -29.60 -22.66 -6.46
C ARG A 47 -28.45 -22.40 -5.49
N ILE A 48 -27.36 -23.12 -5.70
CA ILE A 48 -26.07 -22.85 -5.06
C ILE A 48 -25.69 -21.42 -5.44
N ARG A 49 -25.50 -20.56 -4.44
CA ARG A 49 -25.01 -19.20 -4.68
C ARG A 49 -23.51 -19.28 -5.01
N PRO A 50 -23.03 -18.50 -6.01
CA PRO A 50 -21.59 -18.38 -6.20
C PRO A 50 -20.95 -17.84 -4.91
N PRO A 51 -19.69 -18.22 -4.62
CA PRO A 51 -18.97 -17.69 -3.47
C PRO A 51 -18.91 -16.16 -3.54
N PRO A 52 -18.90 -15.47 -2.39
CA PRO A 52 -18.81 -14.01 -2.37
C PRO A 52 -17.48 -13.56 -2.97
N LEU A 53 -17.54 -12.62 -3.92
CA LEU A 53 -16.36 -11.93 -4.45
C LEU A 53 -15.69 -11.13 -3.33
N LYS A 54 -14.38 -11.27 -3.16
CA LYS A 54 -13.59 -10.50 -2.18
C LYS A 54 -13.69 -8.99 -2.45
N ASP A 55 -13.62 -8.61 -3.73
CA ASP A 55 -13.62 -7.21 -4.18
C ASP A 55 -14.88 -6.92 -4.99
N ILE A 56 -15.91 -6.42 -4.31
CA ILE A 56 -17.24 -6.14 -4.90
C ILE A 56 -17.17 -5.10 -6.02
N HIS A 57 -16.23 -4.15 -5.93
CA HIS A 57 -16.06 -3.06 -6.90
C HIS A 57 -15.54 -3.51 -8.27
N ALA A 58 -14.79 -4.62 -8.31
CA ALA A 58 -14.19 -5.10 -9.55
C ALA A 58 -15.14 -5.97 -10.38
N LEU A 59 -16.26 -6.43 -9.78
CA LEU A 59 -17.25 -7.35 -10.38
C LEU A 59 -16.66 -8.62 -11.05
N THR A 60 -15.37 -8.87 -10.85
CA THR A 60 -14.58 -9.95 -11.43
C THR A 60 -13.57 -10.42 -10.37
N GLU A 61 -13.33 -11.72 -10.30
CA GLU A 61 -12.26 -12.27 -9.44
C GLU A 61 -10.90 -11.90 -10.03
N TRP A 62 -10.37 -10.75 -9.61
CA TRP A 62 -9.03 -10.30 -10.01
C TRP A 62 -7.91 -11.32 -9.66
N ASN A 63 -8.19 -12.28 -8.78
CA ASN A 63 -7.17 -13.09 -8.11
C ASN A 63 -7.06 -14.55 -8.60
N THR A 64 -7.99 -15.10 -9.39
CA THR A 64 -8.00 -16.55 -9.73
C THR A 64 -7.60 -16.89 -11.16
N ARG A 65 -7.79 -15.98 -12.15
CA ARG A 65 -7.36 -16.22 -13.55
C ARG A 65 -6.38 -15.18 -14.11
N CYS A 66 -6.32 -13.98 -13.53
CA CYS A 66 -5.40 -12.91 -13.92
C CYS A 66 -4.22 -12.79 -12.93
N GLN A 67 -3.81 -13.93 -12.37
CA GLN A 67 -2.78 -14.00 -11.34
C GLN A 67 -1.41 -13.74 -12.00
N TYR A 68 -0.92 -12.50 -11.81
CA TYR A 68 0.42 -12.02 -12.15
C TYR A 68 0.79 -12.11 -13.64
N VAL A 69 0.56 -11.01 -14.38
CA VAL A 69 1.46 -10.72 -15.51
C VAL A 69 2.84 -10.55 -14.89
N PRO A 70 3.80 -11.46 -15.13
CA PRO A 70 5.05 -11.40 -14.42
C PRO A 70 5.78 -10.11 -14.79
N PHE A 71 6.34 -9.43 -13.80
CA PHE A 71 6.92 -8.10 -13.99
C PHE A 71 7.96 -8.07 -15.12
N TYR A 72 8.69 -9.18 -15.32
CA TYR A 72 9.67 -9.39 -16.41
C TYR A 72 9.12 -9.22 -17.84
N LEU A 73 7.80 -9.24 -18.05
CA LEU A 73 7.17 -8.98 -19.34
C LEU A 73 7.12 -7.48 -19.69
N TYR A 74 7.20 -6.61 -18.69
CA TYR A 74 7.21 -5.16 -18.88
C TYR A 74 8.62 -4.59 -19.10
N HIS A 75 9.67 -5.38 -18.89
CA HIS A 75 11.04 -4.94 -19.12
C HIS A 75 11.36 -4.89 -20.61
N ARG A 76 11.83 -3.74 -21.08
CA ARG A 76 12.40 -3.55 -22.40
C ARG A 76 13.92 -3.36 -22.29
N PRO A 77 14.71 -3.82 -23.28
CA PRO A 77 16.13 -3.48 -23.33
C PRO A 77 16.31 -1.96 -23.40
N LYS A 78 17.41 -1.46 -22.83
CA LYS A 78 17.75 -0.03 -22.89
C LYS A 78 18.10 0.32 -24.35
N ASP A 79 17.50 1.36 -24.90
CA ASP A 79 17.64 1.72 -26.33
C ASP A 79 19.10 1.88 -26.80
N ILE A 80 19.97 2.39 -25.92
CA ILE A 80 21.39 2.69 -26.26
C ILE A 80 22.28 1.44 -26.18
N ILE A 81 22.15 0.66 -25.09
CA ILE A 81 23.07 -0.44 -24.77
C ILE A 81 22.56 -1.76 -25.37
N GLN A 82 21.26 -1.81 -25.74
CA GLN A 82 20.54 -2.99 -26.23
C GLN A 82 20.70 -4.24 -25.34
N THR A 83 21.14 -4.06 -24.10
CA THR A 83 21.35 -5.16 -23.15
C THR A 83 20.02 -5.77 -22.77
N ASN A 84 19.94 -7.10 -22.88
CA ASN A 84 18.79 -7.85 -22.44
C ASN A 84 18.69 -7.76 -20.91
N PRO A 85 17.63 -7.16 -20.33
CA PRO A 85 17.50 -7.00 -18.88
C PRO A 85 17.36 -8.35 -18.14
N ARG A 86 17.13 -9.44 -18.88
CA ARG A 86 17.07 -10.82 -18.34
C ARG A 86 18.45 -11.47 -18.23
N GLN A 87 19.45 -10.91 -18.89
CA GLN A 87 20.84 -11.38 -18.82
C GLN A 87 21.60 -10.42 -17.92
N VAL A 88 21.95 -10.88 -16.72
CA VAL A 88 22.81 -10.13 -15.80
C VAL A 88 24.19 -10.04 -16.43
N GLN A 89 24.77 -8.84 -16.45
CA GLN A 89 26.14 -8.65 -16.88
C GLN A 89 27.07 -9.45 -15.95
N GLN A 90 27.84 -10.37 -16.52
CA GLN A 90 28.83 -11.12 -15.76
C GLN A 90 29.91 -10.16 -15.25
N SER A 91 30.44 -10.44 -14.05
CA SER A 91 31.61 -9.72 -13.55
C SER A 91 32.74 -9.83 -14.57
N PHE A 92 33.35 -8.70 -14.93
CA PHE A 92 34.52 -8.70 -15.78
C PHE A 92 35.62 -9.53 -15.11
N PHE A 93 36.01 -10.63 -15.73
CA PHE A 93 37.17 -11.41 -15.33
C PHE A 93 38.35 -10.90 -16.16
N GLU A 94 39.30 -10.23 -15.49
CA GLU A 94 40.54 -9.83 -16.15
C GLU A 94 41.33 -11.12 -16.47
N PRO A 95 41.58 -11.41 -17.75
CA PRO A 95 42.35 -12.60 -18.11
C PRO A 95 43.77 -12.47 -17.54
N PRO A 96 44.41 -13.59 -17.16
CA PRO A 96 45.79 -13.57 -16.69
C PRO A 96 46.70 -13.05 -17.81
N ASP A 97 47.51 -12.03 -17.51
CA ASP A 97 48.48 -11.47 -18.46
C ASP A 97 49.72 -12.36 -18.53
N GLU A 98 49.74 -13.29 -19.49
CA GLU A 98 50.85 -14.20 -19.77
C GLU A 98 52.15 -13.46 -20.17
N GLY A 99 52.04 -12.21 -20.66
CA GLY A 99 53.16 -11.39 -21.12
C GLY A 99 53.83 -10.57 -20.01
N ARG A 100 53.20 -10.48 -18.83
CA ARG A 100 53.60 -9.59 -17.74
C ARG A 100 55.06 -9.80 -17.31
N ASP A 101 55.48 -11.04 -17.12
CA ASP A 101 56.84 -11.35 -16.63
C ASP A 101 57.91 -11.02 -17.67
N ASN A 102 57.62 -11.25 -18.95
CA ASN A 102 58.53 -10.90 -20.03
C ASN A 102 58.62 -9.38 -20.20
N ALA A 103 57.50 -8.67 -20.10
CA ALA A 103 57.47 -7.22 -20.14
C ALA A 103 58.22 -6.57 -18.96
N ILE A 104 58.13 -7.15 -17.76
CA ILE A 104 58.90 -6.71 -16.58
C ILE A 104 60.41 -6.84 -16.82
N LYS A 105 60.84 -7.92 -17.48
CA LYS A 105 62.27 -8.15 -17.78
C LYS A 105 62.82 -7.25 -18.89
N THR A 106 62.01 -6.93 -19.89
CA THR A 106 62.47 -6.20 -21.09
C THR A 106 62.31 -4.69 -21.00
N ARG A 107 61.46 -4.18 -20.09
CA ARG A 107 61.27 -2.74 -19.92
C ARG A 107 62.51 -2.05 -19.33
N PRO A 108 62.73 -0.75 -19.60
CA PRO A 108 63.74 0.04 -18.92
C PRO A 108 63.53 0.05 -17.40
N ARG A 109 64.62 -0.08 -16.65
CA ARG A 109 64.58 -0.17 -15.18
C ARG A 109 64.10 1.14 -14.58
N LEU A 110 63.04 1.07 -13.78
CA LEU A 110 62.51 2.21 -13.04
C LEU A 110 63.13 2.23 -11.66
N VAL A 111 64.12 3.09 -11.45
CA VAL A 111 64.73 3.32 -10.14
C VAL A 111 63.90 4.37 -9.43
N MET A 112 63.08 3.93 -8.49
CA MET A 112 62.43 4.84 -7.55
C MET A 112 63.31 5.02 -6.32
N THR A 113 63.28 6.18 -5.69
CA THR A 113 63.76 6.34 -4.31
C THR A 113 62.74 5.66 -3.40
N PRO A 114 63.11 4.69 -2.53
CA PRO A 114 64.43 4.41 -1.96
C PRO A 114 65.28 3.42 -2.78
N ALA A 115 66.60 3.36 -2.52
CA ALA A 115 67.68 2.75 -3.32
C ALA A 115 67.61 1.23 -3.67
N VAL A 116 66.43 0.64 -3.82
CA VAL A 116 66.20 -0.76 -4.19
C VAL A 116 65.35 -0.78 -5.46
N SER A 117 65.83 -1.44 -6.51
CA SER A 117 65.03 -1.57 -7.72
C SER A 117 63.88 -2.54 -7.47
N MET A 118 62.66 -2.18 -7.89
CA MET A 118 61.48 -3.02 -7.71
C MET A 118 61.55 -4.36 -8.44
N ASP A 119 62.48 -4.47 -9.39
CA ASP A 119 62.70 -5.66 -10.21
C ASP A 119 63.71 -6.63 -9.58
N ASP A 120 64.53 -6.19 -8.61
CA ASP A 120 65.49 -7.05 -7.88
C ASP A 120 64.83 -7.83 -6.71
N ILE A 121 63.55 -7.59 -6.45
CA ILE A 121 62.81 -8.24 -5.37
C ILE A 121 62.20 -9.54 -5.89
N GLU A 122 62.82 -10.67 -5.54
CA GLU A 122 62.37 -12.02 -5.93
C GLU A 122 61.00 -12.38 -5.31
N ASP A 123 60.72 -11.91 -4.09
CA ASP A 123 59.46 -12.21 -3.41
C ASP A 123 58.31 -11.29 -3.92
N PRO A 124 57.30 -11.85 -4.62
CA PRO A 124 56.19 -11.06 -5.14
C PRO A 124 55.37 -10.39 -4.03
N LYS A 125 55.36 -10.94 -2.81
CA LYS A 125 54.65 -10.33 -1.68
C LYS A 125 55.34 -9.05 -1.20
N ALA A 126 56.66 -9.10 -1.02
CA ALA A 126 57.45 -7.93 -0.64
C ALA A 126 57.38 -6.84 -1.72
N ARG A 127 57.42 -7.25 -3.00
CA ARG A 127 57.25 -6.33 -4.14
C ARG A 127 55.90 -5.63 -4.11
N ASN A 128 54.81 -6.37 -3.93
CA ASN A 128 53.46 -5.79 -3.89
C ASN A 128 53.28 -4.88 -2.68
N LEU A 129 53.85 -5.22 -1.52
CA LEU A 129 53.77 -4.39 -0.33
C LEU A 129 54.46 -3.03 -0.53
N LEU A 130 55.63 -3.01 -1.16
CA LEU A 130 56.33 -1.77 -1.50
C LEU A 130 55.60 -0.95 -2.56
N ILE A 131 54.99 -1.60 -3.56
CA ILE A 131 54.14 -0.93 -4.55
C ILE A 131 52.92 -0.30 -3.85
N GLU A 132 52.25 -1.04 -2.96
CA GLU A 132 51.13 -0.50 -2.21
C GLU A 132 51.55 0.67 -1.34
N ASP A 133 52.69 0.61 -0.66
CA ASP A 133 53.15 1.71 0.18
C ASP A 133 53.53 2.95 -0.63
N MET A 134 54.23 2.78 -1.76
CA MET A 134 54.66 3.90 -2.60
C MET A 134 53.53 4.57 -3.40
N TYR A 135 52.58 3.78 -3.91
CA TYR A 135 51.56 4.28 -4.85
C TYR A 135 50.18 4.45 -4.22
N THR A 136 50.00 4.17 -2.93
CA THR A 136 48.78 4.54 -2.23
C THR A 136 48.84 6.00 -1.83
N SER A 137 47.84 6.78 -2.26
CA SER A 137 47.68 8.17 -1.81
C SER A 137 47.27 8.20 -0.34
N ASP A 138 47.63 9.28 0.36
CA ASP A 138 47.25 9.48 1.77
C ASP A 138 45.75 9.30 2.02
N MET A 139 44.91 9.72 1.06
CA MET A 139 43.45 9.53 1.14
C MET A 139 43.05 8.04 1.10
N THR A 140 43.64 7.26 0.20
CA THR A 140 43.37 5.81 0.11
C THR A 140 43.91 5.07 1.32
N ARG A 141 45.06 5.49 1.86
CA ARG A 141 45.61 4.95 3.12
C ARG A 141 44.67 5.22 4.29
N GLY A 142 44.19 6.45 4.44
CA GLY A 142 43.23 6.83 5.48
C GLY A 142 41.89 6.08 5.38
N LEU A 143 41.38 5.85 4.16
CA LEU A 143 40.17 5.04 3.95
C LEU A 143 40.40 3.56 4.31
N LYS A 144 41.53 2.97 3.88
CA LYS A 144 41.89 1.60 4.25
C LYS A 144 41.99 1.46 5.78
N GLU A 145 42.57 2.43 6.47
CA GLU A 145 42.64 2.48 7.93
C GLU A 145 41.26 2.60 8.58
N ALA A 146 40.40 3.49 8.09
CA ALA A 146 39.05 3.68 8.63
C ALA A 146 38.15 2.44 8.49
N ILE A 147 38.35 1.65 7.42
CA ILE A 147 37.59 0.42 7.16
C ILE A 147 38.14 -0.79 7.93
N ARG A 148 39.40 -0.74 8.40
CA ARG A 148 39.98 -1.85 9.17
C ARG A 148 39.14 -2.05 10.44
N PRO A 149 38.68 -3.29 10.72
CA PRO A 149 37.88 -3.56 11.91
C PRO A 149 38.73 -3.32 13.15
N TYR A 150 38.53 -2.18 13.81
CA TYR A 150 39.12 -1.89 15.11
C TYR A 150 38.36 -2.71 16.17
N PHE A 151 38.79 -3.95 16.41
CA PHE A 151 38.17 -4.85 17.39
C PHE A 151 38.20 -4.35 18.85
N LYS A 152 38.89 -3.23 19.14
CA LYS A 152 39.07 -2.69 20.51
C LYS A 152 38.70 -1.22 20.69
N VAL A 153 38.32 -0.51 19.63
CA VAL A 153 37.86 0.89 19.75
C VAL A 153 36.35 0.87 19.85
N GLN A 154 35.85 0.64 21.06
CA GLN A 154 34.45 0.95 21.36
C GLN A 154 34.35 2.47 21.43
N ALA A 155 33.59 3.08 20.51
CA ALA A 155 33.17 4.46 20.69
C ALA A 155 32.50 4.58 22.07
N PRO A 156 32.70 5.67 22.83
CA PRO A 156 31.99 5.93 24.09
C PRO A 156 30.52 6.29 23.80
N LEU A 157 29.86 5.47 23.00
CA LEU A 157 28.43 5.51 22.82
C LEU A 157 27.83 5.01 24.13
N PRO A 158 26.75 5.64 24.63
CA PRO A 158 25.95 5.00 25.66
C PRO A 158 25.62 3.60 25.15
N GLY A 159 25.82 2.58 26.00
CA GLY A 159 25.56 1.19 25.64
C GLY A 159 24.17 1.04 24.99
N PRO A 160 23.92 -0.09 24.30
CA PRO A 160 22.64 -0.31 23.64
C PRO A 160 21.50 0.02 24.62
N PRO A 161 20.45 0.76 24.18
CA PRO A 161 19.35 1.13 25.06
C PRO A 161 18.85 -0.13 25.76
N ALA A 162 18.53 -0.02 27.06
CA ALA A 162 18.02 -1.13 27.84
C ALA A 162 16.96 -1.89 27.03
N ASN A 163 17.04 -3.23 27.02
CA ASN A 163 16.13 -4.07 26.24
C ASN A 163 14.71 -3.54 26.36
N ALA A 164 14.12 -3.18 25.22
CA ALA A 164 12.76 -2.66 25.18
C ALA A 164 11.87 -3.67 25.89
N ASN A 165 11.23 -3.25 26.98
CA ASN A 165 10.25 -4.06 27.68
C ASN A 165 8.89 -3.70 27.04
N PRO A 166 8.44 -4.43 26.00
CA PRO A 166 7.27 -4.01 25.26
C PRO A 166 6.06 -4.06 26.18
N ILE A 167 5.48 -2.89 26.45
CA ILE A 167 4.19 -2.77 27.13
C ILE A 167 3.17 -3.46 26.22
N ARG A 168 2.67 -4.63 26.64
CA ARG A 168 1.60 -5.34 25.94
C ARG A 168 0.30 -4.62 26.22
N LEU A 169 -0.04 -3.64 25.38
CA LEU A 169 -1.36 -3.04 25.40
C LEU A 169 -2.40 -4.12 25.02
N PRO A 170 -3.48 -4.29 25.80
CA PRO A 170 -4.55 -5.19 25.41
C PRO A 170 -5.12 -4.74 24.06
N LYS A 171 -5.34 -5.70 23.15
CA LYS A 171 -5.95 -5.43 21.86
C LYS A 171 -7.30 -4.74 22.12
N MET A 172 -7.46 -3.50 21.63
CA MET A 172 -8.73 -2.78 21.73
C MET A 172 -9.82 -3.60 21.01
N SER A 173 -10.57 -4.40 21.76
CA SER A 173 -11.79 -5.02 21.28
C SER A 173 -12.92 -4.03 21.48
N VAL A 174 -13.69 -3.77 20.41
CA VAL A 174 -14.91 -2.98 20.53
C VAL A 174 -15.83 -3.67 21.54
N SER A 175 -16.41 -2.90 22.46
CA SER A 175 -17.40 -3.41 23.40
C SER A 175 -18.52 -4.10 22.64
N TYR A 176 -19.02 -5.23 23.17
CA TYR A 176 -20.15 -5.92 22.57
C TYR A 176 -21.37 -4.99 22.55
N VAL A 177 -21.79 -4.61 21.34
CA VAL A 177 -23.06 -3.91 21.12
C VAL A 177 -24.05 -4.93 20.57
N SER A 178 -25.26 -4.97 21.15
CA SER A 178 -26.33 -5.87 20.74
C SER A 178 -26.69 -5.66 19.25
N PRO A 179 -27.08 -6.71 18.51
CA PRO A 179 -27.40 -6.59 17.10
C PRO A 179 -28.53 -5.59 16.79
N GLU A 180 -29.47 -5.40 17.72
CA GLU A 180 -30.60 -4.48 17.57
C GLU A 180 -30.14 -3.03 17.40
N TRP A 181 -29.14 -2.62 18.20
CA TRP A 181 -28.60 -1.27 18.18
C TRP A 181 -27.75 -1.00 16.93
N ARG A 182 -27.13 -2.05 16.36
CA ARG A 182 -26.42 -1.96 15.07
C ARG A 182 -27.37 -1.62 13.92
N MET A 183 -28.62 -2.08 14.00
CA MET A 183 -29.61 -1.79 12.96
C MET A 183 -30.09 -0.34 13.02
N GLU A 184 -30.23 0.22 14.22
CA GLU A 184 -30.58 1.63 14.40
C GLU A 184 -29.46 2.57 13.97
N SER A 185 -28.20 2.25 14.31
CA SER A 185 -27.05 3.04 13.88
C SER A 185 -26.89 3.02 12.36
N VAL A 186 -27.13 1.87 11.71
CA VAL A 186 -27.11 1.77 10.24
C VAL A 186 -28.24 2.57 9.60
N LYS A 187 -29.46 2.53 10.16
CA LYS A 187 -30.58 3.35 9.66
C LYS A 187 -30.30 4.85 9.80
N TRP A 188 -29.65 5.25 10.90
CA TRP A 188 -29.26 6.64 11.12
C TRP A 188 -28.12 7.06 10.17
N ASP A 189 -27.10 6.22 10.00
CA ASP A 189 -25.96 6.45 9.11
C ASP A 189 -26.38 6.51 7.62
N GLN A 190 -27.37 5.72 7.22
CA GLN A 190 -27.96 5.79 5.87
C GLN A 190 -28.72 7.09 5.60
N LYS A 191 -29.17 7.82 6.64
CA LYS A 191 -29.81 9.13 6.48
C LYS A 191 -28.79 10.25 6.30
N GLN A 192 -27.51 10.01 6.61
CA GLN A 192 -26.46 11.02 6.47
C GLN A 192 -26.01 11.11 5.00
N LEU A 193 -26.09 12.30 4.42
CA LEU A 193 -25.49 12.59 3.12
C LEU A 193 -23.96 12.62 3.28
N ARG A 194 -23.28 11.60 2.75
CA ARG A 194 -21.81 11.48 2.81
C ARG A 194 -21.07 12.32 1.76
N SER A 195 -21.80 12.92 0.82
CA SER A 195 -21.27 13.74 -0.25
C SER A 195 -21.85 15.16 -0.17
N TYR A 196 -21.04 16.15 -0.54
CA TYR A 196 -21.48 17.54 -0.69
C TYR A 196 -22.51 17.74 -1.81
N CYS A 197 -22.69 16.74 -2.68
CA CYS A 197 -23.62 16.77 -3.81
C CYS A 197 -24.56 15.56 -3.75
N ASP A 198 -25.80 15.73 -4.20
CA ASP A 198 -26.77 14.65 -4.35
C ASP A 198 -26.32 13.68 -5.46
N THR A 199 -26.25 12.38 -5.12
CA THR A 199 -25.80 11.33 -6.03
C THR A 199 -26.94 10.78 -6.91
N THR A 200 -28.17 11.29 -6.76
CA THR A 200 -29.30 10.81 -7.55
C THR A 200 -29.15 11.15 -9.03
N LYS A 201 -29.52 10.19 -9.90
CA LYS A 201 -29.52 10.36 -11.36
C LYS A 201 -30.32 11.60 -11.79
N ASN A 202 -31.45 11.86 -11.11
CA ASN A 202 -32.33 12.98 -11.42
C ASN A 202 -31.64 14.33 -11.21
N PHE A 203 -30.84 14.48 -10.17
CA PHE A 203 -30.07 15.71 -9.90
C PHE A 203 -29.04 16.01 -11.00
N TRP A 204 -28.37 14.99 -11.53
CA TRP A 204 -27.39 15.17 -12.60
C TRP A 204 -28.03 15.42 -13.96
N LEU A 205 -29.23 14.86 -14.21
CA LEU A 205 -29.96 15.05 -15.46
C LEU A 205 -30.80 16.33 -15.50
N SER A 206 -31.19 16.88 -14.34
CA SER A 206 -31.91 18.16 -14.28
C SER A 206 -30.98 19.36 -14.52
N ARG A 207 -29.66 19.15 -14.50
CA ARG A 207 -28.69 20.21 -14.79
C ARG A 207 -28.53 20.35 -16.30
N GLU A 208 -28.79 21.54 -16.80
CA GLU A 208 -28.45 21.89 -18.18
C GLU A 208 -26.94 21.74 -18.37
N LEU A 209 -26.56 20.84 -19.27
CA LEU A 209 -25.16 20.68 -19.67
C LEU A 209 -24.71 21.97 -20.34
N ARG A 210 -23.58 22.53 -19.90
CA ARG A 210 -22.98 23.65 -20.62
C ARG A 210 -22.71 23.21 -22.06
N PRO A 211 -22.99 24.06 -23.06
CA PRO A 211 -22.71 23.71 -24.45
C PRO A 211 -21.22 23.41 -24.62
N CYS A 212 -20.92 22.31 -25.30
CA CYS A 212 -19.55 21.91 -25.58
C CYS A 212 -18.95 22.84 -26.64
N THR A 213 -17.92 23.60 -26.25
CA THR A 213 -17.22 24.56 -27.12
C THR A 213 -16.70 23.90 -28.40
N PHE A 214 -16.18 22.67 -28.30
CA PHE A 214 -15.70 21.92 -29.46
C PHE A 214 -16.83 21.54 -30.42
N CYS A 215 -18.00 21.16 -29.91
CA CYS A 215 -19.16 20.83 -30.74
C CYS A 215 -19.71 22.06 -31.48
N GLU A 216 -19.62 23.25 -30.88
CA GLU A 216 -19.98 24.49 -31.56
C GLU A 216 -18.99 24.84 -32.68
N GLN A 217 -17.69 24.63 -32.42
CA GLN A 217 -16.64 24.88 -33.41
C GLN A 217 -16.74 23.92 -34.62
N THR A 218 -17.00 22.63 -34.38
CA THR A 218 -17.19 21.66 -35.48
C THR A 218 -18.42 21.96 -36.30
N LYS A 219 -19.55 22.35 -35.67
CA LYS A 219 -20.74 22.81 -36.40
C LYS A 219 -20.43 23.98 -37.34
N LYS A 220 -19.68 24.98 -36.87
CA LYS A 220 -19.26 26.13 -37.69
C LYS A 220 -18.37 25.70 -38.87
N ILE A 221 -17.44 24.79 -38.65
CA ILE A 221 -16.56 24.25 -39.71
C ILE A 221 -17.39 23.50 -40.76
N ASP A 222 -18.36 22.69 -40.35
CA ASP A 222 -19.21 21.94 -41.27
C ASP A 222 -20.15 22.84 -42.07
N GLU A 223 -20.67 23.91 -41.47
CA GLU A 223 -21.42 24.96 -42.16
C GLU A 223 -20.55 25.64 -43.22
N GLN A 224 -19.31 26.01 -42.90
CA GLN A 224 -18.36 26.58 -43.85
C GLN A 224 -18.05 25.61 -45.00
N ARG A 225 -17.84 24.33 -44.69
CA ARG A 225 -17.60 23.29 -45.71
C ARG A 225 -18.80 23.13 -46.65
N LYS A 226 -20.02 23.15 -46.13
CA LYS A 226 -21.25 23.09 -46.94
C LYS A 226 -21.34 24.27 -47.89
N ILE A 227 -21.08 25.49 -47.40
CA ILE A 227 -21.06 26.70 -48.23
C ILE A 227 -19.99 26.58 -49.32
N MET A 228 -18.78 26.13 -48.97
CA MET A 228 -17.69 25.94 -49.94
C MET A 228 -17.98 24.87 -51.00
N CYS A 229 -18.71 23.80 -50.63
CA CYS A 229 -19.16 22.78 -51.59
C CYS A 229 -20.25 23.29 -52.53
N GLN A 230 -21.17 24.13 -52.03
CA GLN A 230 -22.22 24.75 -52.84
C GLN A 230 -21.68 25.80 -53.82
N LEU A 231 -20.55 26.44 -53.50
CA LEU A 231 -19.90 27.46 -54.33
C LEU A 231 -19.00 26.92 -55.46
N LYS A 232 -18.86 25.59 -55.62
CA LYS A 232 -18.09 25.03 -56.75
C LYS A 232 -19.01 24.77 -57.96
N PRO A 233 -19.06 25.65 -58.98
CA PRO A 233 -19.73 25.32 -60.23
C PRO A 233 -18.95 24.22 -60.98
N GLY A 234 -19.69 23.27 -61.54
CA GLY A 234 -19.17 22.02 -62.08
C GLY A 234 -18.12 22.19 -63.18
N LYS A 235 -16.96 21.54 -62.99
CA LYS A 235 -16.08 21.14 -64.11
C LYS A 235 -16.51 19.75 -64.55
N SER A 236 -17.33 19.69 -65.59
CA SER A 236 -17.58 18.47 -66.37
C SER A 236 -16.27 18.03 -67.04
N LEU A 237 -15.73 16.89 -66.62
CA LEU A 237 -14.71 16.16 -67.38
C LEU A 237 -15.37 15.63 -68.65
N GLN A 238 -15.13 16.27 -69.79
CA GLN A 238 -15.33 15.65 -71.09
C GLN A 238 -14.21 14.61 -71.28
N ARG A 239 -14.59 13.33 -71.28
CA ARG A 239 -13.82 12.25 -71.90
C ARG A 239 -14.62 11.81 -73.12
N HIS A 240 -14.14 12.15 -74.30
CA HIS A 240 -13.95 11.26 -75.46
C HIS A 240 -13.21 12.03 -76.55
#